data_AF-A0AAV5ZFG2-F1
#
_entry.id   AF-A0AAV5ZFG2-F1
#
_cell.length_a   1.000
_cell.length_b   1.000
_cell.length_c   1.000
_cell.angle_alpha   90.00
_cell.angle_beta   90.00
_cell.angle_gamma   90.00
#
_symmetry.space_group_name_H-M   'P 1'
#
loop_
_entity.id
_entity.type
_entity.pdbx_description
1 polymer ?
#
loop_
_entity_poly.entity_id
_entity_poly.type
_entity_poly.pdbx_seq_one_letter_code
_entity_poly.pdbx_strand_id
1 'polypeptide(L)' 'MAAELPRCAVCRVTIQAGQNVVFREDGRVNHVECPPVFCPVCGRAISPRDPIRREGEQMLHGNCWIRRFRATARTD' A
#
# COMPACT_ATOMS: atom_id res chain seq x y z
N MET A 1 17.15 11.00 -20.35
CA MET A 1 16.91 10.56 -18.96
C MET A 1 15.90 9.43 -19.03
N ALA A 2 16.24 8.21 -18.61
CA ALA A 2 15.26 7.13 -18.54
C ALA A 2 14.31 7.44 -17.38
N ALA A 3 13.00 7.52 -17.66
CA ALA A 3 12.01 7.69 -16.61
C ALA A 3 12.03 6.45 -15.70
N GLU A 4 12.19 6.66 -14.40
CA GLU A 4 12.06 5.56 -13.44
C GLU A 4 10.63 5.01 -13.49
N LEU A 5 10.52 3.70 -13.67
CA LEU A 5 9.22 3.02 -13.70
C LEU A 5 8.56 3.10 -12.32
N PRO A 6 7.21 3.25 -12.27
CA PRO A 6 6.51 3.36 -11.01
C PRO A 6 6.58 2.03 -10.23
N ARG A 7 6.51 2.13 -8.90
CA ARG A 7 6.37 0.97 -8.02
C ARG A 7 4.91 0.77 -7.64
N CYS A 8 4.48 -0.49 -7.56
CA CYS A 8 3.16 -0.84 -7.06
C CYS A 8 2.94 -0.28 -5.65
N ALA A 9 1.82 0.40 -5.43
CA ALA A 9 1.45 1.00 -4.17
C ALA A 9 1.27 -0.02 -3.04
N VAL A 10 0.94 -1.28 -3.39
CA VAL A 10 0.66 -2.37 -2.44
C VAL A 10 1.91 -3.22 -2.20
N CYS A 11 2.41 -3.97 -3.19
CA CYS A 11 3.54 -4.89 -3.02
C CYS A 11 4.93 -4.27 -3.22
N ARG A 12 5.03 -3.00 -3.61
CA ARG A 12 6.30 -2.26 -3.78
C ARG A 12 7.23 -2.76 -4.89
N VAL A 13 6.88 -3.82 -5.60
CA VAL A 13 7.59 -4.28 -6.79
C VAL A 13 7.43 -3.26 -7.93
N THR A 14 8.52 -3.04 -8.67
CA THR A 14 8.54 -2.16 -9.86
C THR A 14 7.60 -2.70 -10.93
N ILE A 15 6.68 -1.86 -11.39
CA ILE A 15 5.77 -2.17 -12.48
C ILE A 15 6.54 -2.08 -13.81
N GLN A 16 6.52 -3.16 -14.58
CA GLN A 16 7.12 -3.24 -15.91
C GLN A 16 6.11 -2.86 -17.00
N ALA A 17 6.63 -2.44 -18.15
CA ALA A 17 5.81 -2.20 -19.33
C ALA A 17 5.06 -3.48 -19.74
N GLY A 18 3.79 -3.34 -20.12
CA GLY A 18 2.93 -4.47 -20.51
C GLY A 18 2.19 -5.16 -19.35
N GLN A 19 2.43 -4.76 -18.09
CA GLN A 19 1.66 -5.28 -16.96
C GLN A 19 0.33 -4.55 -16.77
N ASN A 20 -0.70 -5.29 -16.37
CA ASN A 20 -2.01 -4.75 -16.04
C ASN A 20 -1.98 -4.01 -14.69
N VAL A 21 -2.44 -2.76 -14.69
CA VAL A 21 -2.42 -1.89 -13.51
C VAL A 21 -3.75 -1.20 -13.29
N VAL A 22 -3.96 -0.77 -12.05
CA VAL A 22 -5.06 0.09 -11.63
C VAL A 22 -4.47 1.42 -11.16
N PHE A 23 -4.97 2.52 -11.71
CA PHE A 23 -4.72 3.86 -11.20
C PHE A 23 -5.68 4.17 -10.08
N ARG A 24 -5.14 4.64 -8.97
CA ARG A 24 -5.90 4.97 -7.75
C ARG A 24 -6.20 6.45 -7.74
N GLU A 25 -7.28 6.82 -7.05
CA GLU A 25 -7.69 8.22 -6.88
C GLU A 25 -6.65 9.04 -6.10
N ASP A 26 -5.77 8.39 -5.33
CA ASP A 26 -4.64 9.04 -4.64
C ASP A 26 -3.40 9.25 -5.53
N GLY A 27 -3.54 9.11 -6.85
CA GLY A 27 -2.48 9.30 -7.84
C GLY A 27 -1.46 8.16 -7.90
N ARG A 28 -1.65 7.10 -7.11
CA ARG A 28 -0.77 5.93 -7.09
C ARG A 28 -1.24 4.86 -8.07
N VAL A 29 -0.39 3.88 -8.32
CA VAL A 29 -0.67 2.76 -9.23
C VAL A 29 -0.37 1.44 -8.52
N ASN A 30 -1.13 0.39 -8.82
CA ASN A 30 -0.86 -0.96 -8.33
C ASN A 30 -1.14 -2.00 -9.41
N HIS A 31 -0.56 -3.20 -9.28
CA HIS A 31 -0.90 -4.34 -10.12
C HIS A 31 -2.38 -4.69 -9.97
N VAL A 32 -3.02 -5.12 -11.05
CA VAL A 32 -4.34 -5.78 -10.98
C VAL A 32 -4.23 -7.07 -10.16
N GLU A 33 -3.22 -7.89 -10.48
CA GLU A 33 -2.93 -9.16 -9.82
C GLU A 33 -1.75 -8.98 -8.85
N CYS A 34 -1.97 -8.18 -7.81
CA CYS A 34 -0.94 -7.93 -6.81
C CYS A 34 -0.81 -9.14 -5.87
N PRO A 35 0.42 -9.61 -5.55
CA PRO A 35 0.59 -10.62 -4.50
C PRO A 35 -0.02 -10.11 -3.19
N PRO A 36 -0.61 -11.01 -2.37
CA PRO A 36 -1.30 -10.62 -1.17
C PRO A 36 -0.31 -9.99 -0.18
N VAL A 37 -0.59 -8.75 0.21
CA VAL A 37 0.12 -8.04 1.28
C VAL A 37 -0.84 -7.97 2.46
N PHE A 38 -0.41 -8.44 3.63
CA PHE A 38 -1.26 -8.50 4.82
C PHE A 38 -0.98 -7.30 5.73
N CYS A 39 -2.06 -6.68 6.22
CA CYS A 39 -1.95 -5.61 7.20
C CYS A 39 -1.51 -6.19 8.56
N PRO A 40 -0.38 -5.74 9.15
CA PRO A 40 0.16 -6.31 10.39
C PRO A 40 -0.73 -6.04 11.61
N VAL A 41 -1.66 -5.07 11.52
CA VAL A 41 -2.55 -4.71 12.63
C VAL A 41 -3.79 -5.61 12.69
N CYS A 42 -4.32 -6.04 11.54
CA CYS A 42 -5.58 -6.81 11.51
C CYS A 42 -5.45 -8.19 10.85
N GLY A 43 -4.28 -8.53 10.29
CA GLY A 43 -4.02 -9.81 9.64
C GLY A 43 -4.73 -10.02 8.29
N ARG A 44 -5.54 -9.06 7.83
CA ARG A 44 -6.29 -9.17 6.56
C ARG A 44 -5.45 -8.71 5.37
N ALA A 45 -5.67 -9.35 4.22
CA ALA A 45 -5.07 -8.94 2.96
C ALA A 45 -5.53 -7.52 2.57
N ILE A 46 -4.62 -6.76 1.98
CA ILE A 46 -4.84 -5.41 1.47
C ILE A 46 -5.25 -5.53 0.00
N SER A 47 -6.47 -5.07 -0.29
CA SER A 47 -7.01 -4.96 -1.64
C SER A 47 -6.52 -3.69 -2.34
N PRO A 48 -6.35 -3.69 -3.67
CA PRO A 48 -6.08 -2.50 -4.48
C PRO A 48 -6.92 -1.25 -4.14
N ARG A 49 -8.18 -1.47 -3.78
CA ARG A 49 -9.15 -0.39 -3.51
C ARG A 49 -9.16 0.06 -2.06
N ASP A 50 -8.48 -0.64 -1.15
CA ASP A 50 -8.49 -0.28 0.25
C ASP A 50 -7.72 1.02 0.49
N PRO A 51 -8.19 1.95 1.33
CA PRO A 51 -7.35 3.05 1.77
C PRO A 51 -6.09 2.49 2.45
N ILE A 52 -4.92 2.91 2.00
CA ILE A 52 -3.63 2.40 2.52
C ILE A 52 -2.73 3.50 3.03
N ARG A 53 -1.93 3.16 4.04
CA ARG A 53 -0.86 3.97 4.60
C ARG A 53 0.41 3.12 4.70
N ARG A 54 1.54 3.79 4.51
CA ARG A 54 2.87 3.20 4.61
C ARG A 54 3.54 3.69 5.89
N GLU A 55 4.14 2.77 6.62
CA GLU A 55 4.98 3.04 7.79
C GLU A 55 6.27 2.23 7.64
N GLY A 56 7.37 2.87 7.23
CA GLY A 56 8.60 2.17 6.89
C GLY A 56 8.41 1.19 5.71
N GLU A 57 8.61 -0.10 5.96
CA GLU A 57 8.38 -1.17 4.98
C GLU A 57 6.98 -1.80 5.09
N GLN A 58 6.22 -1.46 6.13
CA GLN A 58 4.90 -2.04 6.36
C GLN A 58 3.83 -1.29 5.57
N MET A 59 2.91 -2.05 4.99
CA MET A 59 1.67 -1.55 4.42
C MET A 59 0.52 -1.81 5.39
N LEU A 60 -0.27 -0.78 5.66
CA LEU A 60 -1.39 -0.82 6.60
C LEU A 60 -2.66 -0.34 5.90
N HIS A 61 -3.81 -0.89 6.30
CA HIS A 61 -5.08 -0.22 6.04
C HIS A 61 -5.09 1.17 6.70
N GLY A 62 -5.69 2.17 6.05
CA GLY A 62 -5.78 3.54 6.56
C GLY A 62 -6.40 3.60 7.97
N ASN A 63 -7.47 2.85 8.21
CA ASN A 63 -8.11 2.77 9.52
C ASN A 63 -7.22 2.07 10.57
N CYS A 64 -6.45 1.06 10.16
CA CYS A 64 -5.52 0.37 11.06
C CYS A 64 -4.36 1.28 11.47
N TRP A 65 -3.86 2.09 10.53
CA TRP A 65 -2.84 3.09 10.80
C TRP A 65 -3.33 4.15 11.79
N ILE A 66 -4.54 4.70 11.61
CA ILE A 66 -5.12 5.67 12.57
C ILE A 66 -5.25 5.05 13.97
N ARG A 67 -5.71 3.80 14.07
CA ARG A 67 -5.82 3.08 15.35
C ARG A 67 -4.46 2.91 16.02
N ARG A 68 -3.44 2.49 15.27
CA ARG A 68 -2.07 2.33 15.75
C ARG A 68 -1.50 3.66 16.24
N PHE A 69 -1.58 4.71 15.42
CA PHE A 69 -1.08 6.05 15.75
C PHE A 69 -1.72 6.61 17.04
N ARG A 70 -3.04 6.46 17.20
CA ARG A 70 -3.75 6.88 18.42
C ARG A 70 -3.41 6.03 19.65
N ALA A 71 -2.93 4.81 19.48
CA ALA A 71 -2.45 4.00 20.60
C ALA A 71 -1.07 4.48 21.06
N THR A 72 -0.17 4.77 20.12
CA THR A 72 1.17 5.28 20.43
C THR A 72 1.13 6.65 21.12
N ALA A 73 0.23 7.53 20.70
CA ALA A 73 0.06 8.89 21.25
C ALA A 73 -0.53 8.95 22.68
N ARG A 74 -0.93 7.82 23.29
CA ARG A 74 -1.42 7.77 24.68
C ARG A 74 -0.35 7.36 25.68
N THR A 75 0.85 7.07 25.19
CA THR A 75 1.98 6.53 25.96
C THR A 75 3.14 7.52 26.10
N ASP A 76 2.92 8.77 25.66
CA ASP A 76 3.86 9.90 25.79
C ASP A 76 3.29 10.91 26.78
#